data_AF-A0A328S811-F1
#
_entry.id   AF-A0A328S811-F1
#
_cell.length_a   1.000
_cell.length_b   1.000
_cell.length_c   1.000
_cell.angle_alpha   90.00
_cell.angle_beta   90.00
_cell.angle_gamma   90.00
#
_symmetry.space_group_name_H-M   'P 1'
#
loop_
_entity.id
_entity.type
_entity.pdbx_description
1 polymer ?
#
loop_
_entity_poly.entity_id
_entity_poly.type
_entity_poly.pdbx_seq_one_letter_code
_entity_poly.pdbx_strand_id
1 'polypeptide(L)'
;IKDGITLISNKNTKLFVQEVKNPQPMDLIIQNFTETNKDKYKLEQSSKDFADGVHMESVIAKNNESKLVSANYWYTKNGKTYRIDLRGKGNGKAVETLVNTTTLNPLPFI
;
A
#
# COMPACT_ATOMS: atom_id res chain seq x y z
N ILE A 1 -16.71 5.32 -8.60
CA ILE A 1 -15.79 4.17 -8.73
C ILE A 1 -15.71 3.85 -10.21
N LYS A 2 -14.69 4.34 -10.93
CA LYS A 2 -14.34 3.81 -12.25
C LYS A 2 -13.29 2.72 -12.00
N ASP A 3 -13.52 1.53 -12.53
CA ASP A 3 -12.54 0.44 -12.64
C ASP A 3 -12.06 -0.25 -11.35
N GLY A 4 -12.89 -0.34 -10.31
CA GLY A 4 -12.57 -1.15 -9.11
C GLY A 4 -11.47 -0.58 -8.21
N ILE A 5 -11.12 0.70 -8.39
CA ILE A 5 -10.21 1.45 -7.53
C ILE A 5 -11.01 2.39 -6.63
N THR A 6 -10.82 2.26 -5.31
CA THR A 6 -11.34 3.17 -4.30
C THR A 6 -10.29 4.21 -3.95
N LEU A 7 -10.62 5.50 -4.15
CA LEU A 7 -9.78 6.62 -3.74
C LEU A 7 -10.19 7.10 -2.36
N ILE A 8 -9.21 7.18 -1.46
CA ILE A 8 -9.34 7.75 -0.12
C ILE A 8 -8.35 8.90 -0.04
N SER A 9 -8.82 10.12 0.15
CA SER A 9 -7.91 11.28 0.10
C SER A 9 -8.27 12.36 1.11
N ASN A 10 -7.24 13.01 1.62
CA ASN A 10 -7.34 14.30 2.31
C ASN A 10 -6.44 15.33 1.59
N LYS A 11 -6.25 16.51 2.19
CA LYS A 11 -5.43 17.59 1.59
C LYS A 11 -3.97 17.19 1.32
N ASN A 12 -3.43 16.21 2.04
CA ASN A 12 -1.99 15.88 2.03
C ASN A 12 -1.67 14.48 1.48
N THR A 13 -2.66 13.59 1.48
CA THR A 13 -2.46 12.16 1.25
C THR A 13 -3.55 11.62 0.34
N LYS A 14 -3.14 10.77 -0.61
CA LYS A 14 -4.05 9.99 -1.45
C LYS A 14 -3.69 8.52 -1.34
N LEU A 15 -4.71 7.69 -1.08
CA LEU A 15 -4.64 6.24 -1.07
C LEU A 15 -5.52 5.72 -2.21
N PHE A 16 -4.95 4.91 -3.07
CA PHE A 16 -5.67 4.21 -4.12
C PHE A 16 -5.70 2.73 -3.77
N VAL A 17 -6.87 2.22 -3.40
CA VAL A 17 -7.08 0.84 -2.98
C VAL A 17 -7.74 0.07 -4.11
N GLN A 18 -7.20 -1.10 -4.45
CA GLN A 18 -7.70 -1.90 -5.56
C GLN A 18 -7.68 -3.38 -5.20
N GLU A 19 -8.77 -4.11 -5.48
CA GLU A 19 -8.77 -5.57 -5.48
C GLU A 19 -8.08 -6.09 -6.76
N VAL A 20 -7.12 -7.00 -6.61
CA VAL A 20 -6.34 -7.56 -7.71
C VAL A 20 -6.90 -8.93 -8.08
N LYS A 21 -7.59 -9.03 -9.22
CA LYS A 21 -8.29 -10.26 -9.65
C LYS A 21 -7.35 -11.42 -9.99
N ASN A 22 -6.19 -11.11 -10.58
CA ASN A 22 -5.17 -12.08 -10.96
C ASN A 22 -3.85 -11.68 -10.28
N PRO A 23 -3.70 -11.93 -8.97
CA PRO A 23 -2.51 -11.51 -8.25
C PRO A 23 -1.29 -12.28 -8.79
N GLN A 24 -0.27 -11.54 -9.19
CA GLN A 24 1.06 -12.11 -9.40
C GLN A 24 1.66 -12.51 -8.04
N PRO A 25 2.63 -13.44 -8.01
CA PRO A 25 3.38 -13.72 -6.78
C PRO A 25 3.95 -12.44 -6.18
N MET A 26 3.85 -12.27 -4.87
CA MET A 26 4.19 -11.00 -4.21
C MET A 26 5.66 -10.62 -4.39
N ASP A 27 6.55 -11.61 -4.30
CA ASP A 27 7.98 -11.46 -4.57
C ASP A 27 8.26 -10.81 -5.92
N LEU A 28 7.53 -11.22 -6.97
CA LEU A 28 7.69 -10.68 -8.31
C LEU A 28 7.22 -9.22 -8.38
N ILE A 29 6.13 -8.89 -7.69
CA ILE A 29 5.60 -7.53 -7.65
C ILE A 29 6.59 -6.60 -6.91
N ILE A 30 7.10 -7.04 -5.76
CA ILE A 30 8.11 -6.34 -4.97
C ILE A 30 9.39 -6.15 -5.79
N GLN A 31 9.83 -7.20 -6.48
CA GLN A 31 11.00 -7.16 -7.36
C GLN A 31 10.81 -6.14 -8.49
N ASN A 32 9.71 -6.22 -9.25
CA ASN A 32 9.43 -5.29 -10.35
C ASN A 32 9.40 -3.83 -9.88
N PHE A 33 8.78 -3.55 -8.73
CA PHE A 33 8.75 -2.21 -8.17
C PHE A 33 10.15 -1.76 -7.71
N THR A 34 10.91 -2.66 -7.12
CA THR A 34 12.29 -2.41 -6.68
C THR A 34 13.17 -2.06 -7.87
N GLU A 35 13.15 -2.86 -8.92
CA GLU A 35 13.93 -2.64 -10.14
C GLU A 35 13.57 -1.32 -10.84
N THR A 36 12.30 -0.95 -10.86
CA THR A 36 11.82 0.28 -11.51
C THR A 36 12.28 1.56 -10.80
N ASN A 37 12.55 1.49 -9.48
CA ASN A 37 12.73 2.67 -8.63
C ASN A 37 14.07 2.75 -7.89
N LYS A 38 14.89 1.70 -7.91
CA LYS A 38 16.15 1.59 -7.13
C LYS A 38 17.14 2.72 -7.34
N ASP A 39 17.21 3.27 -8.55
CA ASP A 39 18.18 4.32 -8.91
C ASP A 39 17.67 5.74 -8.59
N LYS A 40 16.40 5.88 -8.20
CA LYS A 40 15.73 7.16 -7.93
C LYS A 40 15.52 7.41 -6.45
N TYR A 41 15.35 6.35 -5.66
CA TYR A 41 14.97 6.43 -4.25
C TYR A 41 15.66 5.35 -3.44
N LYS A 42 15.86 5.62 -2.14
CA LYS A 42 16.18 4.56 -1.20
C LYS A 42 14.92 3.72 -0.99
N LEU A 43 14.97 2.45 -1.33
CA LEU A 43 13.85 1.54 -1.16
C LEU A 43 14.01 0.74 0.12
N GLU A 44 12.93 0.62 0.88
CA GLU A 44 12.82 -0.24 2.05
C GLU A 44 11.67 -1.21 1.83
N GLN A 45 11.92 -2.48 2.12
CA GLN A 45 10.88 -3.51 2.11
C GLN A 45 10.47 -3.79 3.54
N SER A 46 9.18 -4.01 3.78
CA SER A 46 8.69 -4.45 5.07
C SER A 46 7.52 -5.41 4.92
N SER A 47 7.46 -6.39 5.80
CA SER A 47 6.34 -7.31 5.93
C SER A 47 5.77 -7.22 7.35
N LYS A 48 4.45 -7.32 7.48
CA LYS A 48 3.74 -7.21 8.76
C LYS A 48 2.45 -8.03 8.73
N ASP A 49 2.27 -8.84 9.76
CA ASP A 49 1.03 -9.53 10.05
C ASP A 49 0.09 -8.68 10.89
N PHE A 50 -1.19 -8.72 10.55
CA PHE A 50 -2.29 -8.10 11.27
C PHE A 50 -3.26 -9.16 11.79
N ALA A 51 -4.24 -8.72 12.58
CA ALA A 51 -5.32 -9.58 13.04
C ALA A 51 -6.11 -10.20 11.85
N ASP A 52 -6.90 -11.24 12.14
CA ASP A 52 -7.72 -11.98 11.16
C ASP A 52 -6.94 -12.61 9.99
N GLY A 53 -5.66 -12.97 10.22
CA GLY A 53 -4.84 -13.64 9.21
C GLY A 53 -4.48 -12.76 8.02
N VAL A 54 -4.47 -11.43 8.20
CA VAL A 54 -4.09 -10.48 7.15
C VAL A 54 -2.58 -10.31 7.15
N HIS A 55 -1.94 -10.76 6.07
CA HIS A 55 -0.53 -10.53 5.83
C HIS A 55 -0.36 -9.33 4.88
N MET A 56 0.49 -8.37 5.24
CA MET A 56 0.80 -7.21 4.42
C MET A 56 2.29 -7.14 4.10
N GLU A 57 2.61 -6.96 2.82
CA GLU A 57 3.95 -6.64 2.36
C GLU A 57 3.97 -5.26 1.72
N SER A 58 5.09 -4.56 1.81
CA SER A 58 5.20 -3.22 1.25
C SER A 58 6.60 -2.88 0.79
N VAL A 59 6.65 -2.02 -0.24
CA VAL A 59 7.87 -1.35 -0.67
C VAL A 59 7.69 0.15 -0.51
N ILE A 60 8.60 0.74 0.26
CA ILE A 60 8.57 2.13 0.67
C ILE A 60 9.73 2.84 0.00
N ALA A 61 9.41 3.82 -0.85
CA ALA A 61 10.39 4.69 -1.47
C ALA A 61 10.61 5.94 -0.63
N LYS A 62 11.85 6.16 -0.22
CA LYS A 62 12.29 7.34 0.55
C LYS A 62 13.27 8.19 -0.25
N ASN A 63 13.19 9.51 -0.07
CA ASN A 63 14.19 10.43 -0.59
C ASN A 63 15.46 10.43 0.28
N ASN A 64 16.45 11.23 -0.11
CA ASN A 64 17.74 11.32 0.60
C ASN A 64 17.62 11.84 2.05
N GLU A 65 16.50 12.49 2.41
CA GLU A 65 16.19 12.93 3.77
C GLU A 65 15.43 11.86 4.57
N SER A 66 15.38 10.62 4.07
CA SER A 66 14.59 9.52 4.63
C SER A 66 13.08 9.78 4.72
N LYS A 67 12.56 10.77 3.98
CA LYS A 67 11.13 11.07 3.91
C LYS A 67 10.45 10.18 2.89
N LEU A 68 9.26 9.71 3.25
CA LEU A 68 8.40 8.93 2.38
C LEU A 68 8.00 9.72 1.12
N VAL A 69 8.26 9.16 -0.05
CA VAL A 69 7.87 9.70 -1.37
C VAL A 69 6.67 8.94 -1.92
N SER A 70 6.72 7.61 -1.84
CA SER A 70 5.64 6.70 -2.24
C SER A 70 5.78 5.40 -1.45
N ALA A 71 4.66 4.75 -1.19
CA ALA A 71 4.67 3.37 -0.74
C ALA A 71 3.60 2.58 -1.48
N ASN A 72 3.94 1.36 -1.85
CA ASN A 72 2.98 0.40 -2.34
C ASN A 72 2.87 -0.71 -1.30
N TYR A 73 1.63 -1.02 -0.94
CA TYR A 73 1.30 -2.08 0.00
C TYR A 73 0.44 -3.11 -0.72
N TRP A 74 0.62 -4.36 -0.35
CA TRP A 74 -0.21 -5.45 -0.79
C TRP A 74 -0.58 -6.31 0.39
N TYR A 75 -1.84 -6.75 0.44
CA TYR A 75 -2.29 -7.62 1.51
C TYR A 75 -3.36 -8.58 1.01
N THR A 76 -3.43 -9.74 1.67
CA THR A 76 -4.45 -10.75 1.40
C THR A 76 -5.42 -10.84 2.57
N LYS A 77 -6.73 -10.82 2.27
CA LYS A 77 -7.80 -11.00 3.24
C LYS A 77 -8.95 -11.80 2.63
N ASN A 78 -9.45 -12.81 3.33
CA ASN A 78 -10.59 -13.63 2.90
C ASN A 78 -10.43 -14.21 1.47
N GLY A 79 -9.22 -14.66 1.14
CA GLY A 79 -8.90 -15.22 -0.20
C GLY A 79 -8.79 -14.18 -1.33
N LYS A 80 -8.86 -12.88 -1.01
CA LYS A 80 -8.71 -11.79 -1.98
C LYS A 80 -7.44 -11.00 -1.71
N THR A 81 -6.76 -10.59 -2.77
CA THR A 81 -5.56 -9.74 -2.70
C THR A 81 -5.90 -8.31 -3.06
N TYR A 82 -5.33 -7.38 -2.32
CA TYR A 82 -5.53 -5.94 -2.50
C TYR A 82 -4.18 -5.24 -2.63
N ARG A 83 -4.19 -4.13 -3.36
CA ARG A 83 -3.06 -3.20 -3.49
C ARG A 83 -3.48 -1.82 -2.99
N ILE A 84 -2.59 -1.15 -2.27
CA ILE A 84 -2.72 0.24 -1.86
C ILE A 84 -1.52 1.02 -2.41
N ASP A 85 -1.77 2.00 -3.28
CA ASP A 85 -0.78 3.00 -3.69
C ASP A 85 -0.97 4.27 -2.84
N LEU A 86 0.05 4.58 -2.03
CA LEU A 86 0.10 5.78 -1.19
C LEU A 86 0.96 6.84 -1.88
N ARG A 87 0.34 8.00 -2.13
CA ARG A 87 1.00 9.18 -2.72
C ARG A 87 0.86 10.41 -1.81
N GLY A 88 1.92 11.21 -1.75
CA GLY A 88 1.97 12.47 -0.98
C GLY A 88 2.74 12.34 0.34
N LYS A 89 2.42 13.22 1.31
CA LYS A 89 2.98 13.11 2.67
C LYS A 89 2.32 11.92 3.35
N GLY A 90 2.85 10.73 3.08
CA GLY A 90 2.24 9.49 3.51
C GLY A 90 2.34 9.29 5.02
N ASN A 91 1.29 8.73 5.60
CA ASN A 91 1.27 8.30 6.99
C ASN A 91 1.09 6.77 7.00
N GLY A 92 2.17 6.03 7.23
CA GLY A 92 2.14 4.57 7.28
C GLY A 92 1.07 4.05 8.26
N LYS A 93 0.82 4.76 9.37
CA LYS A 93 -0.22 4.40 10.33
C LYS A 93 -1.63 4.42 9.74
N ALA A 94 -1.92 5.34 8.82
CA ALA A 94 -3.24 5.39 8.17
C ALA A 94 -3.48 4.15 7.30
N VAL A 95 -2.43 3.65 6.63
CA VAL A 95 -2.49 2.40 5.87
C VAL A 95 -2.69 1.21 6.79
N GLU A 96 -1.92 1.13 7.88
CA GLU A 96 -2.09 0.07 8.88
C GLU A 96 -3.50 0.07 9.47
N THR A 97 -4.04 1.23 9.81
CA THR A 97 -5.43 1.36 10.27
C THR A 97 -6.41 0.88 9.21
N LEU A 98 -6.24 1.27 7.94
CA LEU A 98 -7.11 0.81 6.85
C LEU A 98 -7.11 -0.71 6.68
N VAL A 99 -5.93 -1.31 6.70
CA VAL A 99 -5.75 -2.77 6.56
C VAL A 99 -6.37 -3.49 7.76
N ASN A 100 -6.20 -2.95 8.97
CA ASN A 100 -6.69 -3.53 10.21
C ASN A 100 -8.21 -3.34 10.44
N THR A 101 -8.82 -2.24 9.98
CA THR A 101 -10.26 -1.94 10.20
C THR A 101 -11.19 -2.63 9.21
N THR A 102 -10.67 -3.39 8.26
CA THR A 102 -11.41 -4.36 7.42
C THR A 102 -12.37 -3.79 6.38
N THR A 103 -12.58 -2.48 6.29
CA THR A 103 -13.48 -1.89 5.30
C THR A 103 -12.72 -1.23 4.16
N LEU A 104 -12.88 -1.78 2.94
CA LEU A 104 -12.60 -1.07 1.67
C LEU A 104 -13.40 0.24 1.54
N ASN A 105 -14.42 0.43 2.39
CA ASN A 105 -14.99 1.71 2.75
C ASN A 105 -14.20 2.28 3.95
N PRO A 106 -13.17 3.11 3.72
CA PRO A 106 -12.56 3.81 4.84
C PRO A 106 -13.63 4.58 5.59
N LEU A 107 -13.67 4.41 6.91
CA LEU A 107 -14.14 5.50 7.74
C LEU A 107 -13.27 6.72 7.38
N PRO A 108 -13.85 7.91 7.17
CA PRO A 108 -13.06 9.09 6.91
C PRO A 108 -12.00 9.23 8.00
N PHE A 109 -10.73 9.27 7.60
CA PHE A 109 -9.63 9.55 8.50
C PHE A 109 -9.83 10.97 9.03
N ILE A 110 -10.15 11.08 10.33
CA ILE A 110 -10.18 12.35 11.07
C ILE A 110 -8.74 12.73 11.44
#